data_AF-A0A5D2MC13-F1
#
_entry.id   AF-A0A5D2MC13-F1
#
_cell.length_a   1.000
_cell.length_b   1.000
_cell.length_c   1.000
_cell.angle_alpha   90.00
_cell.angle_beta   90.00
_cell.angle_gamma   90.00
#
_symmetry.space_group_name_H-M   'P 1'
#
loop_
_entity.id
_entity.type
_entity.pdbx_description
1 polymer ?
#
loop_
_entity_poly.entity_id
_entity_poly.type
_entity_poly.pdbx_seq_one_letter_code
_entity_poly.pdbx_strand_id
1 'polypeptide(L)'
;MARNGIVEDEENNFTHNRVLPVASTPTPGQIKEESDAKVFLSTKVLGLEELLSLEVWRASLAELLGTAVLVFALDTIVISTLQTETKTPSLVMSILIAFVVAVLLLATYPISGGHINPIVTFAALLTGLISISKAAIYILAQCVGGILGSLALKAVVNSAIERTYSLAGCTVTIVVPGTDGPTVIGMGNSQALWLEIICSFVFLFASVWMAFDRRQAKAVGRVIICIILGVVLGLLVFISTTVTATKGYGGAGLNPARCFGPAVVRGGHLWNGHWIFWIGPTIGCVAFALYVKMIPREHIHSY
;
A
#
# COMPACT_ATOMS: atom_id res chain seq x y z
N MET A 1 64.84 -4.68 -39.54
CA MET A 1 65.95 -3.74 -39.79
C MET A 1 65.33 -2.51 -40.45
N ALA A 2 64.95 -1.48 -39.69
CA ALA A 2 65.79 -0.37 -39.18
C ALA A 2 66.35 0.47 -40.35
N ARG A 3 65.76 1.65 -40.64
CA ARG A 3 66.10 3.02 -40.13
C ARG A 3 67.22 3.65 -40.98
N ASN A 4 67.08 4.84 -41.58
CA ASN A 4 67.12 6.22 -41.04
C ASN A 4 67.12 7.19 -42.26
N GLY A 5 66.87 8.50 -42.21
CA GLY A 5 66.74 9.50 -41.14
C GLY A 5 66.15 10.82 -41.71
N ILE A 6 65.44 11.61 -40.90
CA ILE A 6 65.84 12.90 -40.25
C ILE A 6 65.96 14.04 -41.30
N VAL A 7 65.24 15.17 -41.22
CA VAL A 7 65.49 16.39 -40.41
C VAL A 7 64.20 17.27 -40.35
N GLU A 8 63.84 17.71 -39.12
CA GLU A 8 63.40 19.05 -38.60
C GLU A 8 63.12 20.22 -39.61
N ASP A 9 62.25 21.24 -39.41
CA ASP A 9 61.87 22.01 -38.21
C ASP A 9 60.64 22.95 -38.44
N GLU A 10 60.06 23.36 -37.31
CA GLU A 10 59.47 24.68 -36.94
C GLU A 10 58.11 25.27 -37.45
N GLU A 11 57.30 25.56 -36.41
CA GLU A 11 56.53 26.79 -36.10
C GLU A 11 55.00 26.92 -36.34
N ASN A 12 54.33 26.97 -35.18
CA ASN A 12 53.03 27.54 -34.80
C ASN A 12 52.41 28.62 -35.70
N ASN A 13 51.08 28.55 -35.90
CA ASN A 13 50.20 29.59 -35.36
C ASN A 13 48.72 29.19 -35.24
N PHE A 14 48.13 29.69 -34.16
CA PHE A 14 46.80 29.44 -33.60
C PHE A 14 45.62 29.96 -34.45
N THR A 15 44.42 29.44 -34.11
CA THR A 15 43.06 30.02 -34.23
C THR A 15 42.30 29.98 -35.57
N HIS A 16 41.31 29.07 -35.69
CA HIS A 16 39.87 29.38 -35.50
C HIS A 16 38.98 28.14 -35.78
N ASN A 17 38.56 27.43 -34.72
CA ASN A 17 37.38 26.55 -34.80
C ASN A 17 36.12 27.41 -34.65
N ARG A 18 35.42 27.70 -35.74
CA ARG A 18 34.02 28.18 -35.68
C ARG A 18 33.10 26.98 -35.49
N VAL A 19 32.74 26.69 -34.24
CA VAL A 19 31.56 25.87 -33.94
C VAL A 19 30.34 26.78 -34.09
N LEU A 20 29.52 26.56 -35.12
CA LEU A 20 28.21 27.20 -35.26
C LEU A 20 27.28 26.65 -34.17
N PRO A 21 26.60 27.48 -33.36
CA PRO A 21 25.53 26.99 -32.50
C PRO A 21 24.31 26.74 -33.40
N VAL A 22 23.93 25.47 -33.56
CA VAL A 22 22.59 25.14 -34.09
C VAL A 22 21.58 25.51 -33.00
N ALA A 23 21.17 26.78 -32.97
CA ALA A 23 19.94 27.18 -32.33
C ALA A 23 18.80 26.81 -33.26
N SER A 24 18.41 25.53 -33.28
CA SER A 24 17.19 25.11 -33.94
C SER A 24 16.00 25.57 -33.10
N THR A 25 15.42 26.71 -33.46
CA THR A 25 14.09 27.09 -32.98
C THR A 25 13.14 25.94 -33.33
N PRO A 26 12.42 25.34 -32.37
CA PRO A 26 11.55 24.21 -32.65
C PRO A 26 10.49 24.64 -33.66
N THR A 27 10.33 23.85 -34.72
CA THR A 27 9.35 24.14 -35.76
C THR A 27 7.92 23.98 -35.19
N PRO A 28 6.92 24.74 -35.66
CA PRO A 28 5.55 24.69 -35.13
C PRO A 28 4.94 23.27 -35.09
N GLY A 29 5.35 22.38 -36.01
CA GLY A 29 4.96 20.97 -36.02
C GLY A 29 5.54 20.16 -34.85
N GLN A 30 6.81 20.39 -34.48
CA GLN A 30 7.44 19.74 -33.33
C GLN A 30 6.82 20.20 -32.00
N ILE A 31 6.47 21.49 -31.88
CA ILE A 31 5.78 22.01 -30.69
C ILE A 31 4.40 21.37 -30.54
N LYS A 32 3.69 21.16 -31.66
CA LYS A 32 2.36 20.54 -31.66
C LYS A 32 2.42 19.04 -31.37
N GLU A 33 3.37 18.30 -31.94
CA GLU A 33 3.59 16.89 -31.62
C GLU A 33 4.04 16.67 -30.17
N GLU A 34 4.91 17.52 -29.64
CA GLU A 34 5.36 17.42 -28.24
C GLU A 34 4.24 17.82 -27.25
N SER A 35 3.41 18.80 -27.63
CA SER A 35 2.18 19.17 -26.93
C SER A 35 1.20 18.01 -26.91
N ASP A 36 0.89 17.42 -28.07
CA ASP A 36 -0.09 16.35 -28.21
C ASP A 36 0.41 15.07 -27.52
N ALA A 37 1.72 14.78 -27.56
CA ALA A 37 2.33 13.68 -26.82
C ALA A 37 2.28 13.90 -25.29
N LYS A 38 2.53 15.14 -24.81
CA LYS A 38 2.40 15.48 -23.38
C LYS A 38 0.94 15.42 -22.93
N VAL A 39 0.00 15.89 -23.74
CA VAL A 39 -1.45 15.81 -23.46
C VAL A 39 -1.90 14.35 -23.44
N PHE A 40 -1.47 13.54 -24.40
CA PHE A 40 -1.79 12.11 -24.45
C PHE A 40 -1.19 11.34 -23.26
N LEU A 41 0.08 11.59 -22.91
CA LEU A 41 0.73 10.98 -21.75
C LEU A 41 0.06 11.42 -20.44
N SER A 42 -0.29 12.70 -20.32
CA SER A 42 -1.01 13.26 -19.17
C SER A 42 -2.39 12.63 -19.02
N THR A 43 -3.14 12.49 -20.12
CA THR A 43 -4.48 11.87 -20.13
C THR A 43 -4.42 10.41 -19.71
N LYS A 44 -3.36 9.68 -20.11
CA LYS A 44 -3.15 8.28 -19.74
C LYS A 44 -2.74 8.09 -18.27
N VAL A 45 -1.98 9.03 -17.71
CA VAL A 45 -1.59 9.02 -16.28
C VAL A 45 -2.76 9.43 -15.38
N LEU A 46 -3.52 10.46 -15.79
CA LEU A 46 -4.71 10.91 -15.08
C LEU A 46 -5.87 9.91 -15.19
N GLY A 47 -6.08 9.31 -16.35
CA GLY A 47 -7.12 8.32 -16.60
C GLY A 47 -8.55 8.88 -16.53
N LEU A 48 -8.80 10.10 -17.00
CA LEU A 48 -10.12 10.75 -16.85
C LEU A 48 -11.26 9.97 -17.53
N GLU A 49 -10.96 9.22 -18.59
CA GLU A 49 -11.90 8.31 -19.25
C GLU A 49 -12.43 7.20 -18.32
N GLU A 50 -11.66 6.83 -17.31
CA GLU A 50 -12.03 5.80 -16.33
C GLU A 50 -13.17 6.25 -15.42
N LEU A 51 -13.37 7.56 -15.24
CA LEU A 51 -14.49 8.11 -14.46
C LEU A 51 -15.85 7.71 -15.04
N LEU A 52 -15.91 7.48 -16.36
CA LEU A 52 -17.12 7.08 -17.09
C LEU A 52 -17.15 5.58 -17.39
N SER A 53 -16.10 4.84 -17.04
CA SER A 53 -15.99 3.42 -17.36
C SER A 53 -16.83 2.55 -16.42
N LEU A 54 -17.83 1.87 -16.98
CA LEU A 54 -18.63 0.88 -16.25
C LEU A 54 -17.80 -0.25 -15.67
N GLU A 55 -16.69 -0.63 -16.32
CA GLU A 55 -15.79 -1.66 -15.81
C GLU A 55 -15.10 -1.22 -14.52
N VAL A 56 -14.65 0.04 -14.46
CA VAL A 56 -14.03 0.62 -13.27
C VAL A 56 -15.04 0.73 -12.13
N TRP A 57 -16.28 1.12 -12.42
CA TRP A 57 -17.34 1.17 -11.42
C TRP A 57 -17.71 -0.22 -10.90
N ARG A 58 -17.83 -1.24 -11.77
CA ARG A 58 -18.04 -2.64 -11.34
C ARG A 58 -16.89 -3.16 -10.48
N ALA A 59 -15.66 -2.87 -10.87
CA ALA A 59 -14.48 -3.20 -10.08
C ALA A 59 -14.46 -2.46 -8.73
N SER A 60 -14.86 -1.18 -8.70
CA SER A 60 -14.97 -0.40 -7.46
C SER A 60 -16.02 -0.95 -6.49
N LEU A 61 -17.11 -1.54 -7.01
CA LEU A 61 -18.10 -2.21 -6.18
C LEU A 61 -17.51 -3.47 -5.53
N ALA A 62 -16.67 -4.23 -6.25
CA ALA A 62 -15.94 -5.36 -5.68
C ALA A 62 -14.92 -4.91 -4.61
N GLU A 63 -14.25 -3.77 -4.81
CA GLU A 63 -13.38 -3.16 -3.79
C GLU A 63 -14.16 -2.73 -2.55
N LEU A 64 -15.33 -2.11 -2.73
CA LEU A 64 -16.22 -1.70 -1.63
C LEU A 64 -16.72 -2.90 -0.83
N LEU A 65 -17.33 -3.89 -1.50
CA LEU A 65 -17.87 -5.07 -0.84
C LEU A 65 -16.77 -5.94 -0.24
N GLY A 66 -15.66 -6.11 -0.97
CA GLY A 66 -14.48 -6.83 -0.50
C GLY A 66 -13.90 -6.21 0.77
N THR A 67 -13.78 -4.87 0.82
CA THR A 67 -13.29 -4.17 2.01
C THR A 67 -14.30 -4.20 3.15
N ALA A 68 -15.61 -4.14 2.88
CA ALA A 68 -16.63 -4.29 3.91
C ALA A 68 -16.58 -5.66 4.59
N VAL A 69 -16.50 -6.73 3.80
CA VAL A 69 -16.36 -8.09 4.34
C VAL A 69 -15.02 -8.27 5.04
N LEU A 70 -13.93 -7.70 4.50
CA LEU A 70 -12.61 -7.70 5.13
C LEU A 70 -12.67 -7.09 6.53
N VAL A 71 -13.15 -5.85 6.65
CA VAL A 71 -13.19 -5.14 7.94
C VAL A 71 -14.10 -5.85 8.93
N PHE A 72 -15.30 -6.27 8.50
CA PHE A 72 -16.20 -7.06 9.33
C PHE A 72 -15.51 -8.33 9.87
N ALA A 73 -14.88 -9.11 8.99
CA ALA A 73 -14.28 -10.38 9.35
C ALA A 73 -13.04 -10.22 10.23
N LEU A 74 -12.11 -9.32 9.87
CA LEU A 74 -10.88 -9.11 10.64
C LEU A 74 -11.17 -8.56 12.04
N ASP A 75 -12.04 -7.56 12.14
CA ASP A 75 -12.40 -6.98 13.45
C ASP A 75 -13.16 -8.00 14.31
N THR A 76 -14.03 -8.83 13.71
CA THR A 76 -14.67 -9.94 14.43
C THR A 76 -13.66 -10.96 14.93
N ILE A 77 -12.65 -11.33 14.12
CA ILE A 77 -11.57 -12.24 14.53
C ILE A 77 -10.81 -11.67 15.72
N VAL A 78 -10.46 -10.38 15.68
CA VAL A 78 -9.75 -9.71 16.78
C VAL A 78 -10.59 -9.78 18.06
N ILE A 79 -11.86 -9.36 18.01
CA ILE A 79 -12.76 -9.38 19.17
C ILE A 79 -12.93 -10.80 19.70
N SER A 80 -13.28 -11.76 18.83
CA SER A 80 -13.54 -13.15 19.23
C SER A 80 -12.31 -13.81 19.85
N THR A 81 -11.12 -13.56 19.30
CA THR A 81 -9.88 -14.13 19.83
C THR A 81 -9.54 -13.56 21.21
N LEU A 82 -9.75 -12.25 21.41
CA LEU A 82 -9.54 -11.61 22.71
C LEU A 82 -10.58 -12.04 23.75
N GLN A 83 -11.83 -12.27 23.33
CA GLN A 83 -12.90 -12.75 24.21
C GLN A 83 -12.74 -14.21 24.65
N THR A 84 -12.10 -15.04 23.82
CA THR A 84 -11.93 -16.47 24.11
C THR A 84 -10.82 -16.72 25.16
N GLU A 85 -10.11 -15.67 25.61
CA GLU A 85 -9.06 -15.75 26.63
C GLU A 85 -8.00 -16.85 26.38
N THR A 86 -7.73 -17.12 25.10
CA THR A 86 -6.73 -18.12 24.71
C THR A 86 -5.33 -17.72 25.19
N LYS A 87 -4.44 -18.71 25.42
CA LYS A 87 -3.06 -18.45 25.86
C LYS A 87 -2.20 -17.73 24.81
N THR A 88 -2.54 -17.85 23.53
CA THR A 88 -1.75 -17.36 22.40
C THR A 88 -2.62 -16.56 21.41
N PRO A 89 -3.28 -15.48 21.86
CA PRO A 89 -4.29 -14.78 21.06
C PRO A 89 -3.68 -14.18 19.78
N SER A 90 -2.47 -13.63 19.85
CA SER A 90 -1.78 -13.07 18.68
C SER A 90 -1.55 -14.11 17.58
N LEU A 91 -1.22 -15.35 17.94
CA LEU A 91 -0.98 -16.42 16.96
C LEU A 91 -2.28 -16.88 16.30
N VAL A 92 -3.32 -17.14 17.08
CA VAL A 92 -4.64 -17.57 16.59
C VAL A 92 -5.22 -16.52 15.64
N MET A 93 -5.24 -15.25 16.08
CA MET A 93 -5.71 -14.12 15.27
C MET A 93 -4.94 -14.03 13.95
N SER A 94 -3.61 -14.13 13.98
CA SER A 94 -2.77 -14.00 12.79
C SER A 94 -3.01 -15.09 11.76
N ILE A 95 -3.21 -16.34 12.20
CA ILE A 95 -3.54 -17.47 11.33
C ILE A 95 -4.92 -17.26 10.68
N LEU A 96 -5.93 -16.88 11.46
CA LEU A 96 -7.28 -16.64 10.96
C LEU A 96 -7.32 -15.47 9.96
N ILE A 97 -6.62 -14.37 10.26
CA ILE A 97 -6.46 -13.24 9.35
C ILE A 97 -5.82 -13.70 8.04
N ALA A 98 -4.76 -14.51 8.09
CA ALA A 98 -4.10 -15.01 6.88
C ALA A 98 -5.05 -15.78 5.96
N PHE A 99 -5.86 -16.69 6.51
CA PHE A 99 -6.84 -17.44 5.72
C PHE A 99 -7.95 -16.56 5.15
N VAL A 100 -8.54 -15.69 5.97
CA VAL A 100 -9.63 -14.81 5.52
C VAL A 100 -9.16 -13.87 4.43
N VAL A 101 -7.98 -13.26 4.58
CA VAL A 101 -7.43 -12.38 3.54
C VAL A 101 -7.16 -13.15 2.25
N ALA A 102 -6.56 -14.34 2.31
CA ALA A 102 -6.34 -15.15 1.11
C ALA A 102 -7.65 -15.47 0.37
N VAL A 103 -8.71 -15.84 1.11
CA VAL A 103 -10.03 -16.14 0.53
C VAL A 103 -10.67 -14.89 -0.10
N LEU A 104 -10.61 -13.74 0.58
CA LEU A 104 -11.19 -12.50 0.05
C LEU A 104 -10.45 -12.00 -1.19
N LEU A 105 -9.11 -12.15 -1.22
CA LEU A 105 -8.31 -11.86 -2.40
C LEU A 105 -8.71 -12.78 -3.56
N LEU A 106 -8.87 -14.08 -3.32
CA LEU A 106 -9.35 -15.01 -4.37
C LEU A 106 -10.71 -14.62 -4.95
N ALA A 107 -11.62 -14.13 -4.11
CA ALA A 107 -12.96 -13.72 -4.52
C ALA A 107 -12.96 -12.39 -5.31
N THR A 108 -12.13 -11.44 -4.92
CA THR A 108 -12.13 -10.08 -5.48
C THR A 108 -11.15 -9.90 -6.64
N TYR A 109 -10.05 -10.66 -6.67
CA TYR A 109 -9.00 -10.56 -7.68
C TYR A 109 -9.50 -10.63 -9.13
N PRO A 110 -10.40 -11.57 -9.52
CA PRO A 110 -10.87 -11.66 -10.91
C PRO A 110 -11.68 -10.45 -11.38
N ILE A 111 -12.21 -9.65 -10.44
CA ILE A 111 -13.12 -8.54 -10.74
C ILE A 111 -12.37 -7.21 -10.72
N SER A 112 -11.61 -6.92 -9.65
CA SER A 112 -10.97 -5.63 -9.45
C SER A 112 -9.45 -5.64 -9.45
N GLY A 113 -8.84 -6.83 -9.38
CA GLY A 113 -7.44 -7.01 -8.97
C GLY A 113 -7.29 -7.28 -7.47
N GLY A 114 -8.37 -7.16 -6.68
CA GLY A 114 -8.42 -7.54 -5.27
C GLY A 114 -7.47 -6.71 -4.42
N HIS A 115 -7.50 -5.38 -4.53
CA HIS A 115 -6.64 -4.54 -3.72
C HIS A 115 -7.13 -4.52 -2.27
N ILE A 116 -8.44 -4.25 -2.08
CA ILE A 116 -9.18 -4.18 -0.82
C ILE A 116 -8.45 -3.42 0.30
N ASN A 117 -7.56 -2.51 -0.11
CA ASN A 117 -6.58 -1.86 0.74
C ASN A 117 -5.99 -0.63 0.02
N PRO A 118 -6.08 0.57 0.63
CA PRO A 118 -5.50 1.79 0.06
C PRO A 118 -4.00 1.70 -0.22
N ILE A 119 -3.23 0.96 0.58
CA ILE A 119 -1.76 0.87 0.39
C ILE A 119 -1.41 0.07 -0.86
N VAL A 120 -2.16 -1.00 -1.15
CA VAL A 120 -1.96 -1.82 -2.36
C VAL A 120 -2.33 -1.00 -3.59
N THR A 121 -3.44 -0.25 -3.50
CA THR A 121 -3.89 0.65 -4.56
C THR A 121 -2.89 1.78 -4.81
N PHE A 122 -2.38 2.39 -3.76
CA PHE A 122 -1.39 3.45 -3.88
C PHE A 122 -0.04 2.94 -4.39
N ALA A 123 0.40 1.76 -3.96
CA ALA A 123 1.58 1.10 -4.52
C ALA A 123 1.40 0.76 -6.02
N ALA A 124 0.23 0.31 -6.43
CA ALA A 124 -0.10 0.08 -7.84
C ALA A 124 -0.05 1.38 -8.65
N LEU A 125 -0.51 2.50 -8.07
CA LEU A 125 -0.40 3.82 -8.69
C LEU A 125 1.07 4.24 -8.85
N LEU A 126 1.87 4.17 -7.78
CA LEU A 126 3.27 4.60 -7.80
C LEU A 126 4.16 3.75 -8.72
N THR A 127 3.79 2.48 -8.94
CA THR A 127 4.47 1.57 -9.87
C THR A 127 3.93 1.66 -11.31
N GLY A 128 2.91 2.49 -11.56
CA GLY A 128 2.33 2.74 -12.89
C GLY A 128 1.42 1.63 -13.41
N LEU A 129 0.85 0.81 -12.52
CA LEU A 129 -0.08 -0.28 -12.87
C LEU A 129 -1.52 0.20 -13.03
N ILE A 130 -1.91 1.28 -12.36
CA ILE A 130 -3.23 1.91 -12.47
C ILE A 130 -3.09 3.43 -12.60
N SER A 131 -4.10 4.07 -13.18
CA SER A 131 -4.16 5.53 -13.28
C SER A 131 -4.47 6.18 -11.94
N ILE A 132 -4.29 7.51 -11.85
CA ILE A 132 -4.68 8.32 -10.69
C ILE A 132 -6.19 8.23 -10.44
N SER A 133 -7.02 8.31 -11.49
CA SER A 133 -8.49 8.28 -11.36
C SER A 133 -8.98 6.96 -10.78
N LYS A 134 -8.54 5.82 -11.32
CA LYS A 134 -8.88 4.50 -10.77
C LYS A 134 -8.38 4.31 -9.34
N ALA A 135 -7.18 4.79 -9.03
CA ALA A 135 -6.66 4.74 -7.66
C ALA A 135 -7.55 5.52 -6.68
N ALA A 136 -7.98 6.72 -7.06
CA ALA A 136 -8.89 7.54 -6.25
C ALA A 136 -10.25 6.85 -6.04
N ILE A 137 -10.86 6.33 -7.12
CA ILE A 137 -12.13 5.59 -7.05
C ILE A 137 -12.00 4.38 -6.10
N TYR A 138 -10.94 3.60 -6.24
CA TYR A 138 -10.70 2.42 -5.41
C TYR A 138 -10.51 2.79 -3.93
N ILE A 139 -9.70 3.80 -3.62
CA ILE A 139 -9.46 4.23 -2.23
C ILE A 139 -10.76 4.73 -1.59
N LEU A 140 -11.58 5.50 -2.33
CA LEU A 140 -12.88 5.94 -1.84
C LEU A 140 -13.81 4.74 -1.59
N ALA A 141 -13.91 3.82 -2.54
CA ALA A 141 -14.70 2.60 -2.42
C ALA A 141 -14.27 1.75 -1.21
N GLN A 142 -12.96 1.59 -1.00
CA GLN A 142 -12.38 0.88 0.15
C GLN A 142 -12.73 1.58 1.47
N CYS A 143 -12.62 2.91 1.54
CA CYS A 143 -12.98 3.64 2.76
C CYS A 143 -14.46 3.52 3.11
N VAL A 144 -15.34 3.65 2.11
CA VAL A 144 -16.78 3.41 2.29
C VAL A 144 -17.04 1.96 2.70
N GLY A 145 -16.38 1.00 2.05
CA GLY A 145 -16.42 -0.40 2.42
C GLY A 145 -16.02 -0.62 3.88
N GLY A 146 -14.92 -0.03 4.33
CA GLY A 146 -14.47 -0.12 5.72
C GLY A 146 -15.51 0.40 6.71
N ILE A 147 -16.15 1.54 6.42
CA ILE A 147 -17.26 2.07 7.23
C ILE A 147 -18.42 1.07 7.29
N LEU A 148 -18.83 0.52 6.13
CA LEU A 148 -19.93 -0.46 6.07
C LEU A 148 -19.61 -1.75 6.84
N GLY A 149 -18.37 -2.24 6.76
CA GLY A 149 -17.91 -3.40 7.54
C GLY A 149 -17.97 -3.14 9.04
N SER A 150 -17.52 -1.97 9.49
CA SER A 150 -17.59 -1.58 10.90
C SER A 150 -19.02 -1.35 11.39
N LEU A 151 -19.92 -0.81 10.55
CA LEU A 151 -21.34 -0.70 10.85
C LEU A 151 -22.00 -2.07 10.98
N ALA A 152 -21.67 -3.01 10.08
CA ALA A 152 -22.15 -4.38 10.15
C ALA A 152 -21.68 -5.07 11.45
N LEU A 153 -20.42 -4.87 11.85
CA LEU A 153 -19.90 -5.38 13.11
C LEU A 153 -20.66 -4.78 14.31
N LYS A 154 -20.84 -3.46 14.33
CA LYS A 154 -21.58 -2.75 15.38
C LYS A 154 -23.02 -3.26 15.50
N ALA A 155 -23.65 -3.68 14.39
CA ALA A 155 -25.00 -4.22 14.40
C ALA A 155 -25.10 -5.62 15.04
N VAL A 156 -24.03 -6.41 15.02
CA VAL A 156 -24.04 -7.79 15.56
C VAL A 156 -23.47 -7.89 16.98
N VAL A 157 -22.61 -6.96 17.39
CA VAL A 157 -22.06 -6.95 18.75
C VAL A 157 -22.93 -6.13 19.69
N ASN A 158 -23.01 -6.54 20.96
CA ASN A 158 -23.69 -5.74 21.97
C ASN A 158 -22.87 -4.50 22.37
N SER A 159 -23.54 -3.52 23.00
CA SER A 159 -22.90 -2.25 23.37
C SER A 159 -21.78 -2.38 24.40
N ALA A 160 -21.69 -3.50 25.13
CA ALA A 160 -20.58 -3.75 26.05
C ALA A 160 -19.32 -4.17 25.28
N ILE A 161 -19.45 -5.11 24.35
CA ILE A 161 -18.38 -5.56 23.45
C ILE A 161 -17.87 -4.39 22.59
N GLU A 162 -18.80 -3.61 22.01
CA GLU A 162 -18.46 -2.40 21.25
C GLU A 162 -17.59 -1.44 22.07
N ARG A 163 -17.93 -1.21 23.34
CA ARG A 163 -17.21 -0.29 24.21
C ARG A 163 -15.86 -0.85 24.66
N THR A 164 -15.81 -2.11 25.05
CA THR A 164 -14.60 -2.78 25.56
C THR A 164 -13.53 -2.90 24.48
N TYR A 165 -13.90 -3.32 23.28
CA TYR A 165 -12.95 -3.58 22.20
C TYR A 165 -12.87 -2.46 21.16
N SER A 166 -13.70 -1.42 21.28
CA SER A 166 -13.75 -0.29 20.34
C SER A 166 -13.86 -0.73 18.88
N LEU A 167 -14.72 -1.73 18.64
CA LEU A 167 -14.90 -2.39 17.33
C LEU A 167 -13.59 -2.93 16.72
N ALA A 168 -12.60 -3.27 17.55
CA ALA A 168 -11.26 -3.68 17.13
C ALA A 168 -10.57 -2.68 16.17
N GLY A 169 -10.91 -1.38 16.30
CA GLY A 169 -10.26 -0.32 15.56
C GLY A 169 -8.76 -0.22 15.88
N CYS A 170 -7.98 0.27 14.92
CA CYS A 170 -6.55 0.47 15.10
C CYS A 170 -6.28 1.53 16.17
N THR A 171 -5.53 1.18 17.22
CA THR A 171 -5.17 2.09 18.32
C THR A 171 -3.65 2.23 18.46
N VAL A 172 -3.18 3.47 18.59
CA VAL A 172 -1.80 3.75 19.00
C VAL A 172 -1.71 3.83 20.53
N THR A 173 -2.73 4.44 21.14
CA THR A 173 -2.89 4.57 22.58
C THR A 173 -4.35 4.33 22.96
N ILE A 174 -4.56 3.88 24.19
CA ILE A 174 -5.88 3.79 24.82
C ILE A 174 -5.87 4.54 26.16
N VAL A 175 -7.05 4.97 26.58
CA VAL A 175 -7.24 5.59 27.89
C VAL A 175 -7.80 4.53 28.83
N VAL A 176 -7.11 4.28 29.94
CA VAL A 176 -7.52 3.34 30.98
C VAL A 176 -7.72 4.04 32.32
N PRO A 177 -8.57 3.52 33.22
CA PRO A 177 -8.64 4.00 34.59
C PRO A 177 -7.30 3.78 35.31
N GLY A 178 -6.71 4.83 35.87
CA GLY A 178 -5.52 4.80 36.71
C GLY A 178 -5.80 5.20 38.15
N THR A 179 -4.80 5.07 39.02
CA THR A 179 -4.88 5.39 40.46
C THR A 179 -5.21 6.86 40.72
N ASP A 180 -4.73 7.76 39.87
CA ASP A 180 -4.86 9.22 40.01
C ASP A 180 -5.76 9.84 38.91
N GLY A 181 -6.60 9.02 38.27
CA GLY A 181 -7.47 9.42 37.15
C GLY A 181 -7.16 8.66 35.85
N PRO A 182 -7.75 9.07 34.72
CA PRO A 182 -7.53 8.42 33.43
C PRO A 182 -6.06 8.53 33.00
N THR A 183 -5.41 7.39 32.73
CA THR A 183 -4.04 7.34 32.24
C THR A 183 -4.01 6.84 30.79
N VAL A 184 -3.11 7.39 29.99
CA VAL A 184 -2.90 6.97 28.60
C VAL A 184 -1.79 5.93 28.58
N ILE A 185 -2.12 4.74 28.09
CA ILE A 185 -1.14 3.68 27.84
C ILE A 185 -1.12 3.35 26.35
N GLY A 186 0.02 2.90 25.86
CA GLY A 186 0.18 2.55 24.46
C GLY A 186 1.60 2.84 23.98
N MET A 187 1.73 2.96 22.68
CA MET A 187 3.01 3.17 22.01
C MET A 187 3.26 4.65 21.74
N GLY A 188 4.53 5.07 21.77
CA GLY A 188 4.90 6.42 21.33
C GLY A 188 4.63 6.61 19.83
N ASN A 189 4.17 7.80 19.43
CA ASN A 189 3.83 8.10 18.03
C ASN A 189 4.96 7.79 17.05
N SER A 190 6.22 8.06 17.43
CA SER A 190 7.38 7.78 16.58
C SER A 190 7.61 6.28 16.37
N GLN A 191 7.47 5.47 17.43
CA GLN A 191 7.62 4.02 17.36
C GLN A 191 6.50 3.40 16.51
N ALA A 192 5.26 3.83 16.72
CA ALA A 192 4.12 3.38 15.93
C ALA A 192 4.27 3.73 14.46
N LEU A 193 4.74 4.96 14.16
CA LEU A 193 5.02 5.39 12.79
C LEU A 193 6.09 4.53 12.11
N TRP A 194 7.21 4.26 12.79
CA TRP A 194 8.26 3.40 12.24
C TRP A 194 7.77 1.97 12.01
N LEU A 195 6.96 1.44 12.93
CA LEU A 195 6.40 0.11 12.77
C LEU A 195 5.46 0.03 11.56
N GLU A 196 4.57 1.01 11.37
CA GLU A 196 3.71 1.09 10.19
C GLU A 196 4.50 1.18 8.88
N ILE A 197 5.55 2.00 8.85
CA ILE A 197 6.43 2.15 7.67
C ILE A 197 7.07 0.80 7.32
N ILE A 198 7.71 0.17 8.30
CA ILE A 198 8.48 -1.08 8.09
C ILE A 198 7.53 -2.21 7.73
N CYS A 199 6.45 -2.41 8.49
CA CYS A 199 5.49 -3.49 8.21
C CYS A 199 4.82 -3.30 6.85
N SER A 200 4.45 -2.07 6.47
CA SER A 200 3.86 -1.80 5.15
C SER A 200 4.86 -2.03 4.02
N PHE A 201 6.11 -1.61 4.17
CA PHE A 201 7.16 -1.91 3.19
C PHE A 201 7.36 -3.41 3.03
N VAL A 202 7.51 -4.15 4.14
CA VAL A 202 7.69 -5.61 4.11
C VAL A 202 6.48 -6.30 3.49
N PHE A 203 5.25 -5.88 3.80
CA PHE A 203 4.05 -6.41 3.16
C PHE A 203 4.12 -6.24 1.63
N LEU A 204 4.40 -5.03 1.15
CA LEU A 204 4.47 -4.74 -0.28
C LEU A 204 5.61 -5.50 -0.97
N PHE A 205 6.80 -5.48 -0.37
CA PHE A 205 8.00 -6.13 -0.89
C PHE A 205 7.87 -7.66 -0.93
N ALA A 206 7.45 -8.28 0.18
CA ALA A 206 7.46 -9.73 0.33
C ALA A 206 6.23 -10.43 -0.27
N SER A 207 5.19 -9.69 -0.68
CA SER A 207 3.98 -10.29 -1.23
C SER A 207 3.43 -9.57 -2.46
N VAL A 208 3.16 -8.27 -2.38
CA VAL A 208 2.52 -7.51 -3.47
C VAL A 208 3.42 -7.40 -4.70
N TRP A 209 4.75 -7.36 -4.54
CA TRP A 209 5.68 -7.37 -5.66
C TRP A 209 5.47 -8.55 -6.61
N MET A 210 5.28 -9.75 -6.06
CA MET A 210 5.03 -10.96 -6.86
C MET A 210 3.69 -10.89 -7.60
N ALA A 211 2.69 -10.21 -7.04
CA ALA A 211 1.41 -9.99 -7.70
C ALA A 211 1.52 -8.95 -8.83
N PHE A 212 2.40 -7.96 -8.68
CA PHE A 212 2.61 -6.86 -9.63
C PHE A 212 3.49 -7.26 -10.82
N ASP A 213 4.47 -8.14 -10.60
CA ASP A 213 5.26 -8.70 -11.69
C ASP A 213 4.48 -9.79 -12.44
N ARG A 214 4.06 -9.49 -13.68
CA ARG A 214 3.32 -10.42 -14.54
C ARG A 214 4.07 -11.73 -14.81
N ARG A 215 5.40 -11.75 -14.79
CA ARG A 215 6.20 -12.97 -15.03
C ARG A 215 6.07 -13.90 -13.82
N GLN A 216 6.34 -13.37 -12.63
CA GLN A 216 6.19 -14.08 -11.37
C GLN A 216 4.74 -14.51 -11.15
N ALA A 217 3.79 -13.62 -11.39
CA ALA A 217 2.38 -13.91 -11.19
C ALA A 217 1.88 -15.08 -12.05
N LYS A 218 2.37 -15.20 -13.29
CA LYS A 218 2.06 -16.33 -14.17
C LYS A 218 2.76 -17.62 -13.75
N ALA A 219 4.02 -17.54 -13.32
CA ALA A 219 4.81 -18.71 -12.93
C ALA A 219 4.30 -19.34 -11.62
N VAL A 220 3.99 -18.51 -10.62
CA VAL A 220 3.53 -18.94 -9.30
C VAL A 220 2.04 -19.28 -9.31
N GLY A 221 1.25 -18.56 -10.11
CA GLY A 221 -0.19 -18.78 -10.21
C GLY A 221 -1.00 -18.02 -9.15
N ARG A 222 -2.21 -17.62 -9.55
CA ARG A 222 -3.09 -16.74 -8.78
C ARG A 222 -3.39 -17.22 -7.36
N VAL A 223 -3.65 -18.52 -7.20
CA VAL A 223 -4.05 -19.08 -5.89
C VAL A 223 -2.92 -18.96 -4.87
N ILE A 224 -1.71 -19.32 -5.28
CA ILE A 224 -0.53 -19.26 -4.43
C ILE A 224 -0.21 -17.81 -4.05
N ILE A 225 -0.32 -16.86 -4.97
CA ILE A 225 -0.12 -15.42 -4.68
C ILE A 225 -1.09 -14.92 -3.61
N CYS A 226 -2.38 -15.26 -3.72
CA CYS A 226 -3.38 -14.86 -2.72
C CYS A 226 -3.08 -15.47 -1.35
N ILE A 227 -2.63 -16.72 -1.30
CA ILE A 227 -2.19 -17.37 -0.07
C ILE A 227 -0.97 -16.67 0.53
N ILE A 228 0.04 -16.35 -0.28
CA ILE A 228 1.25 -15.65 0.18
C ILE A 228 0.89 -14.26 0.74
N LEU A 229 0.02 -13.51 0.05
CA LEU A 229 -0.47 -12.21 0.52
C LEU A 229 -1.14 -12.32 1.89
N GLY A 230 -2.02 -13.31 2.07
CA GLY A 230 -2.67 -13.59 3.35
C GLY A 230 -1.66 -13.97 4.45
N VAL A 231 -0.77 -14.92 4.17
CA VAL A 231 0.25 -15.40 5.12
C VAL A 231 1.19 -14.28 5.55
N VAL A 232 1.71 -13.49 4.61
CA VAL A 232 2.61 -12.36 4.93
C VAL A 232 1.88 -11.32 5.77
N LEU A 233 0.64 -10.98 5.44
CA LEU A 233 -0.14 -10.04 6.25
C LEU A 233 -0.37 -10.58 7.67
N GLY A 234 -0.79 -11.85 7.80
CA GLY A 234 -0.98 -12.50 9.10
C GLY A 234 0.31 -12.54 9.93
N LEU A 235 1.45 -12.88 9.32
CA LEU A 235 2.75 -12.84 9.99
C LEU A 235 3.12 -11.44 10.47
N LEU A 236 2.84 -10.39 9.68
CA LEU A 236 3.11 -9.01 10.11
C LEU A 236 2.18 -8.57 11.25
N VAL A 237 0.92 -9.03 11.27
CA VAL A 237 0.04 -8.84 12.43
C VAL A 237 0.61 -9.55 13.66
N PHE A 238 1.10 -10.80 13.51
CA PHE A 238 1.73 -11.54 14.60
C PHE A 238 2.96 -10.81 15.15
N ILE A 239 3.86 -10.41 14.27
CA ILE A 239 5.11 -9.72 14.62
C ILE A 239 4.79 -8.38 15.29
N SER A 240 3.93 -7.56 14.69
CA SER A 240 3.64 -6.23 15.24
C SER A 240 2.94 -6.28 16.59
N THR A 241 2.05 -7.25 16.81
CA THR A 241 1.38 -7.42 18.11
C THR A 241 2.28 -8.06 19.17
N THR A 242 3.20 -8.94 18.78
CA THR A 242 4.07 -9.69 19.71
C THR A 242 5.36 -8.96 20.06
N VAL A 243 6.06 -8.39 19.08
CA VAL A 243 7.34 -7.69 19.28
C VAL A 243 7.15 -6.44 20.14
N THR A 244 6.02 -5.76 19.95
CA THR A 244 5.74 -4.55 20.70
C THR A 244 5.15 -4.85 22.07
N ALA A 245 4.31 -5.90 22.18
CA ALA A 245 3.61 -6.35 23.40
C ALA A 245 3.05 -5.22 24.28
N THR A 246 2.86 -4.04 23.71
CA THR A 246 2.61 -2.81 24.44
C THR A 246 1.11 -2.73 24.65
N LYS A 247 0.68 -2.82 25.90
CA LYS A 247 -0.75 -2.69 26.25
C LYS A 247 -1.29 -1.37 25.70
N GLY A 248 -2.37 -1.44 24.95
CA GLY A 248 -3.00 -0.29 24.30
C GLY A 248 -2.64 -0.07 22.84
N TYR A 249 -1.61 -0.75 22.33
CA TYR A 249 -1.32 -0.78 20.90
C TYR A 249 -2.07 -1.94 20.22
N GLY A 250 -2.79 -1.64 19.14
CA GLY A 250 -3.63 -2.60 18.42
C GLY A 250 -2.88 -3.51 17.44
N GLY A 251 -1.57 -3.34 17.27
CA GLY A 251 -0.81 -3.95 16.18
C GLY A 251 -0.75 -3.05 14.95
N ALA A 252 0.09 -3.41 13.97
CA ALA A 252 0.19 -2.65 12.73
C ALA A 252 -1.12 -2.74 11.94
N GLY A 253 -1.63 -1.58 11.53
CA GLY A 253 -2.88 -1.44 10.79
C GLY A 253 -2.79 -2.05 9.40
N LEU A 254 -1.70 -1.80 8.67
CA LEU A 254 -1.41 -2.33 7.32
C LEU A 254 -2.48 -2.09 6.24
N ASN A 255 -3.58 -1.41 6.59
CA ASN A 255 -4.69 -1.09 5.72
C ASN A 255 -5.42 0.16 6.28
N PRO A 256 -5.22 1.34 5.67
CA PRO A 256 -5.84 2.58 6.11
C PRO A 256 -7.36 2.52 6.13
N ALA A 257 -8.01 1.85 5.17
CA ALA A 257 -9.47 1.72 5.15
C ALA A 257 -9.99 0.87 6.33
N ARG A 258 -9.26 -0.19 6.70
CA ARG A 258 -9.54 -1.04 7.87
C ARG A 258 -9.35 -0.29 9.19
N CYS A 259 -8.46 0.68 9.25
CA CYS A 259 -8.33 1.54 10.42
C CYS A 259 -9.38 2.67 10.42
N PHE A 260 -9.71 3.20 9.24
CA PHE A 260 -10.64 4.31 9.06
C PHE A 260 -12.08 3.96 9.39
N GLY A 261 -12.56 2.79 8.95
CA GLY A 261 -13.94 2.33 9.18
C GLY A 261 -14.36 2.40 10.66
N PRO A 262 -13.65 1.69 11.56
CA PRO A 262 -13.96 1.72 12.99
C PRO A 262 -13.79 3.11 13.59
N ALA A 263 -12.77 3.89 13.17
CA ALA A 263 -12.54 5.24 13.66
C ALA A 263 -13.73 6.18 13.37
N VAL A 264 -14.32 6.09 12.17
CA VAL A 264 -15.52 6.84 11.80
C VAL A 264 -16.75 6.37 12.60
N VAL A 265 -16.96 5.06 12.72
CA VAL A 265 -18.18 4.50 13.33
C VAL A 265 -18.19 4.62 14.86
N ARG A 266 -17.05 4.38 15.50
CA ARG A 266 -16.92 4.34 16.97
C ARG A 266 -16.40 5.64 17.57
N GLY A 267 -15.58 6.39 16.84
CA GLY A 267 -15.00 7.66 17.28
C GLY A 267 -14.11 7.56 18.51
N GLY A 268 -13.93 8.69 19.20
CA GLY A 268 -13.17 8.78 20.44
C GLY A 268 -11.67 8.55 20.23
N HIS A 269 -11.06 7.73 21.09
CA HIS A 269 -9.61 7.53 21.10
C HIS A 269 -9.06 6.85 19.84
N LEU A 270 -9.89 6.26 18.98
CA LEU A 270 -9.46 5.75 17.67
C LEU A 270 -8.91 6.84 16.74
N TRP A 271 -9.24 8.11 17.01
CA TRP A 271 -8.67 9.26 16.29
C TRP A 271 -7.29 9.67 16.82
N ASN A 272 -6.91 9.24 18.04
CA ASN A 272 -5.63 9.57 18.64
C ASN A 272 -4.50 8.83 17.91
N GLY A 273 -3.74 9.59 17.10
CA GLY A 273 -2.68 9.02 16.26
C GLY A 273 -3.18 8.37 14.97
N HIS A 274 -4.45 8.55 14.58
CA HIS A 274 -5.02 7.92 13.38
C HIS A 274 -4.25 8.22 12.08
N TRP A 275 -3.68 9.42 11.99
CA TRP A 275 -2.86 9.85 10.85
C TRP A 275 -1.66 8.91 10.59
N ILE A 276 -1.17 8.20 11.62
CA ILE A 276 -0.05 7.26 11.50
C ILE A 276 -0.41 6.10 10.56
N PHE A 277 -1.66 5.62 10.62
CA PHE A 277 -2.16 4.54 9.75
C PHE A 277 -2.35 4.98 8.29
N TRP A 278 -2.17 6.27 7.98
CA TRP A 278 -2.16 6.80 6.61
C TRP A 278 -0.75 7.15 6.17
N ILE A 279 -0.04 7.96 6.97
CA ILE A 279 1.30 8.45 6.63
C ILE A 279 2.34 7.34 6.65
N GLY A 280 2.32 6.47 7.66
CA GLY A 280 3.27 5.37 7.77
C GLY A 280 3.24 4.45 6.55
N PRO A 281 2.06 3.90 6.18
CA PRO A 281 1.97 3.06 4.99
C PRO A 281 2.25 3.79 3.67
N THR A 282 1.90 5.08 3.56
CA THR A 282 2.22 5.90 2.38
C THR A 282 3.73 6.01 2.18
N ILE A 283 4.50 6.26 3.25
CA ILE A 283 5.97 6.28 3.19
C ILE A 283 6.52 4.90 2.80
N GLY A 284 5.95 3.82 3.36
CA GLY A 284 6.28 2.45 2.96
C GLY A 284 6.05 2.17 1.47
N CYS A 285 4.95 2.69 0.89
CA CYS A 285 4.65 2.60 -0.54
C CYS A 285 5.67 3.35 -1.39
N VAL A 286 6.12 4.53 -0.96
CA VAL A 286 7.16 5.30 -1.66
C VAL A 286 8.48 4.52 -1.66
N ALA A 287 8.91 3.98 -0.51
CA ALA A 287 10.10 3.15 -0.42
C ALA A 287 10.02 1.91 -1.32
N PHE A 288 8.87 1.24 -1.33
CA PHE A 288 8.60 0.12 -2.23
C PHE A 288 8.69 0.51 -3.72
N ALA A 289 8.06 1.62 -4.10
CA ALA A 289 8.09 2.09 -5.49
C ALA A 289 9.51 2.46 -5.95
N LEU A 290 10.34 3.03 -5.06
CA LEU A 290 11.75 3.29 -5.33
C LEU A 290 12.51 1.98 -5.56
N TYR A 291 12.32 0.97 -4.69
CA TYR A 291 12.90 -0.35 -4.87
C TYR A 291 12.56 -0.96 -6.23
N VAL A 292 11.28 -0.93 -6.61
CA VAL A 292 10.80 -1.43 -7.91
C VAL A 292 11.45 -0.71 -9.09
N LYS A 293 11.64 0.61 -8.99
CA LYS A 293 12.27 1.41 -10.06
C LYS A 293 13.78 1.15 -10.18
N MET A 294 14.45 0.74 -9.12
CA MET A 294 15.88 0.44 -9.12
C MET A 294 16.21 -0.91 -9.78
N ILE A 295 15.24 -1.84 -9.89
CA ILE A 295 15.46 -3.14 -10.51
C ILE A 295 15.26 -3.04 -12.03
N PRO A 296 16.30 -3.34 -12.85
CA PRO A 296 16.17 -3.32 -14.30
C PRO A 296 15.14 -4.35 -14.78
N ARG A 297 14.20 -3.94 -15.63
CA ARG A 297 13.17 -4.84 -16.22
C ARG A 297 13.77 -5.90 -17.16
N GLU A 298 15.02 -5.73 -17.57
CA GLU A 298 15.66 -6.49 -18.66
C GLU A 298 16.80 -7.43 -18.22
N HIS A 299 17.18 -7.52 -16.94
CA HIS A 299 18.35 -8.30 -16.50
C HIS A 299 18.07 -9.29 -15.38
N ILE A 300 17.09 -10.18 -15.55
CA ILE A 300 16.99 -11.39 -14.70
C ILE A 300 16.64 -12.59 -15.57
N HIS A 301 17.61 -13.03 -16.36
CA HIS A 301 17.80 -14.43 -16.75
C HIS A 301 19.29 -14.64 -17.05
N SER A 302 20.05 -14.74 -15.98
CA SER A 302 21.20 -15.65 -15.90
C SER A 302 20.91 -16.48 -14.66
N TYR A 303 21.02 -17.80 -14.78
CA TYR A 303 20.65 -18.86 -13.80
C TYR A 303 19.24 -19.42 -13.94
#